data_AF-A0A8H6MT08-F1
#
_entry.id   AF-A0A8H6MT08-F1
#
_cell.length_a   1.000
_cell.length_b   1.000
_cell.length_c   1.000
_cell.angle_alpha   90.00
_cell.angle_beta   90.00
_cell.angle_gamma   90.00
#
_symmetry.space_group_name_H-M   'P 1'
#
loop_
_entity.id
_entity.type
_entity.pdbx_description
1 polymer ?
#
loop_
_entity_poly.entity_id
_entity_poly.type
_entity_poly.pdbx_seq_one_letter_code
_entity_poly.pdbx_strand_id
1 'polypeptide(L)'
;MDSPSSLRSPLPRPDPHAVREVLYRIGMIFSHCQYAVCGTAAMTAYGFTARRPAHVSIVCPAYTREVVMSWAAAAGLTTYPDDPDAFGVATAAGDTYKVRVKYLATDDNHRFDRLETVCMRVGDDDTLTQVLTLPALVNQIAMVYVDERWAMDRDVLAGDVAWLLRRICEDGTGLQRLEGARIPGVREPAFWLAFSTAHPVTAGLFYDAGFRPCLEPCVSGDGDVDMIQESREPQVETSASRHVHLDKQQQDPEDVSTPRTPRRRGRDSVSWLGGWSLQEPRLTRAERRAIATGRARLTDMRVRKDRREPSLTDALDKLFLGFQR
;
A
#
# COMPACT_ATOMS: atom_id res chain seq x y z
N MET A 1 39.44 29.01 13.77
CA MET A 1 38.97 27.62 13.73
C MET A 1 37.80 27.61 12.77
N ASP A 2 38.10 27.44 11.49
CA ASP A 2 37.10 27.43 10.43
C ASP A 2 36.47 26.05 10.39
N SER A 3 35.21 25.95 10.81
CA SER A 3 34.39 24.77 10.56
C SER A 3 34.20 24.63 9.05
N PRO A 4 34.68 23.55 8.40
CA PRO A 4 34.37 23.34 7.01
C PRO A 4 32.89 23.00 6.93
N SER A 5 32.10 24.00 6.55
CA SER A 5 30.75 23.81 6.05
C SER A 5 30.88 23.02 4.76
N SER A 6 30.99 21.69 4.87
CA SER A 6 31.00 20.80 3.73
C SER A 6 29.76 21.08 2.91
N LEU A 7 29.98 21.70 1.75
CA LEU A 7 29.06 21.76 0.62
C LEU A 7 28.58 20.32 0.37
N ARG A 8 27.45 19.95 0.96
CA ARG A 8 26.84 18.63 0.77
C ARG A 8 26.40 18.56 -0.68
N SER A 9 27.23 17.94 -1.51
CA SER A 9 26.82 17.52 -2.83
C SER A 9 25.54 16.67 -2.68
N PRO A 10 24.55 16.83 -3.57
CA PRO A 10 23.38 15.97 -3.55
C PRO A 10 23.85 14.52 -3.65
N LEU A 11 23.35 13.67 -2.75
CA LEU A 11 23.67 12.24 -2.77
C LEU A 11 23.37 11.65 -4.15
N PRO A 12 24.22 10.75 -4.66
CA PRO A 12 24.03 10.16 -5.98
C PRO A 12 22.70 9.41 -6.03
N ARG A 13 22.03 9.45 -7.19
CA ARG A 13 20.85 8.62 -7.44
C ARG A 13 21.33 7.18 -7.70
N PRO A 14 20.84 6.18 -6.97
CA PRO A 14 21.23 4.80 -7.19
C PRO A 14 20.80 4.35 -8.59
N ASP A 15 21.72 3.74 -9.34
CA ASP A 15 21.38 2.96 -10.52
C ASP A 15 20.87 1.56 -10.10
N PRO A 16 20.38 0.71 -11.03
CA PRO A 16 19.83 -0.59 -10.65
C PRO A 16 20.81 -1.51 -9.90
N HIS A 17 22.11 -1.45 -10.21
CA HIS A 17 23.11 -2.26 -9.51
C HIS A 17 23.30 -1.76 -8.08
N ALA A 18 23.44 -0.44 -7.91
CA ALA A 18 23.51 0.19 -6.59
C ALA A 18 22.24 -0.07 -5.75
N VAL A 19 21.05 -0.04 -6.35
CA VAL A 19 19.81 -0.43 -5.66
C VAL A 19 19.93 -1.85 -5.14
N ARG A 20 20.30 -2.82 -5.98
CA ARG A 20 20.43 -4.22 -5.58
C ARG A 20 21.41 -4.39 -4.42
N GLU A 21 22.57 -3.74 -4.47
CA GLU A 21 23.54 -3.82 -3.38
C GLU A 21 22.98 -3.23 -2.06
N VAL A 22 22.31 -2.08 -2.13
CA VAL A 22 21.67 -1.47 -0.96
C VAL A 22 20.58 -2.39 -0.39
N LEU A 23 19.74 -2.99 -1.24
CA LEU A 23 18.69 -3.93 -0.82
C LEU A 23 19.27 -5.19 -0.18
N TYR A 24 20.38 -5.71 -0.70
CA TYR A 24 21.12 -6.81 -0.12
C TYR A 24 21.62 -6.48 1.29
N ARG A 25 22.27 -5.33 1.47
CA ARG A 25 22.74 -4.89 2.80
C ARG A 25 21.61 -4.66 3.79
N ILE A 26 20.47 -4.10 3.35
CA ILE A 26 19.27 -3.99 4.17
C ILE A 26 18.79 -5.38 4.60
N GLY A 27 18.75 -6.34 3.67
CA GLY A 27 18.40 -7.74 3.95
C GLY A 27 19.26 -8.36 5.05
N MET A 28 20.57 -8.16 4.98
CA MET A 28 21.48 -8.68 6.02
C MET A 28 21.25 -8.00 7.38
N ILE A 29 21.27 -6.67 7.41
CA ILE A 29 21.29 -5.87 8.65
C ILE A 29 19.95 -5.93 9.38
N PHE A 30 18.84 -5.96 8.64
CA PHE A 30 17.49 -5.91 9.20
C PHE A 30 16.74 -7.24 9.07
N SER A 31 17.46 -8.36 8.90
CA SER A 31 16.87 -9.70 8.79
C SER A 31 15.95 -10.07 9.96
N HIS A 32 16.19 -9.51 11.15
CA HIS A 32 15.38 -9.69 12.37
C HIS A 32 14.29 -8.63 12.58
N CYS A 33 14.23 -7.60 11.73
CA CYS A 33 13.27 -6.51 11.84
C CYS A 33 12.09 -6.70 10.88
N GLN A 34 10.92 -6.19 11.27
CA GLN A 34 9.80 -6.06 10.34
C GLN A 34 10.01 -4.84 9.44
N TYR A 35 10.23 -5.09 8.16
CA TYR A 35 10.34 -4.05 7.14
C TYR A 35 9.90 -4.58 5.77
N ALA A 36 9.60 -3.67 4.85
CA ALA A 36 9.44 -4.02 3.44
C ALA A 36 9.97 -2.91 2.54
N VAL A 37 10.70 -3.26 1.49
CA VAL A 37 11.14 -2.31 0.46
C VAL A 37 9.94 -1.85 -0.36
N CYS A 38 9.82 -0.54 -0.60
CA CYS A 38 8.70 0.08 -1.30
C CYS A 38 9.13 1.12 -2.35
N GLY A 39 8.15 1.71 -3.05
CA GLY A 39 8.38 2.76 -4.05
C GLY A 39 9.19 2.30 -5.26
N THR A 40 9.91 3.24 -5.89
CA THR A 40 10.68 2.95 -7.11
C THR A 40 11.80 1.92 -6.87
N ALA A 41 12.38 1.84 -5.66
CA ALA A 41 13.39 0.83 -5.36
C ALA A 41 12.82 -0.60 -5.38
N ALA A 42 11.60 -0.79 -4.87
CA ALA A 42 10.89 -2.07 -4.99
C ALA A 42 10.60 -2.40 -6.45
N MET A 43 10.12 -1.43 -7.24
CA MET A 43 9.92 -1.62 -8.68
C MET A 43 11.21 -2.04 -9.40
N THR A 44 12.35 -1.43 -9.05
CA THR A 44 13.66 -1.80 -9.59
C THR A 44 14.07 -3.22 -9.22
N ALA A 45 13.71 -3.71 -8.03
CA ALA A 45 13.92 -5.12 -7.66
C ALA A 45 13.16 -6.09 -8.59
N TYR A 46 12.01 -5.67 -9.13
CA TYR A 46 11.24 -6.41 -10.14
C TYR A 46 11.70 -6.17 -11.59
N GLY A 47 12.77 -5.40 -11.81
CA GLY A 47 13.34 -5.14 -13.14
C GLY A 47 12.94 -3.81 -13.78
N PHE A 48 12.33 -2.88 -13.04
CA PHE A 48 12.02 -1.55 -13.56
C PHE A 48 13.27 -0.70 -13.79
N THR A 49 13.49 -0.29 -15.04
CA THR A 49 14.67 0.48 -15.46
C THR A 49 14.33 1.83 -16.12
N ALA A 50 13.05 2.16 -16.28
CA ALA A 50 12.63 3.37 -17.00
C ALA A 50 13.07 4.67 -16.30
N ARG A 51 13.26 4.64 -14.97
CA ARG A 51 13.80 5.76 -14.19
C ARG A 51 14.56 5.27 -12.97
N ARG A 52 15.52 6.08 -12.52
CA ARG A 52 16.31 5.81 -11.32
C ARG A 52 15.60 6.34 -10.07
N PRO A 53 15.57 5.58 -8.95
CA PRO A 53 15.05 6.10 -7.69
C PRO A 53 15.85 7.33 -7.23
N ALA A 54 15.19 8.26 -6.55
CA ALA A 54 15.90 9.35 -5.86
C ALA A 54 16.65 8.84 -4.62
N HIS A 55 16.10 7.81 -3.97
CA HIS A 55 16.62 7.13 -2.79
C HIS A 55 15.91 5.77 -2.65
N VAL A 56 16.39 4.92 -1.74
CA VAL A 56 15.70 3.66 -1.39
C VAL A 56 14.71 3.94 -0.26
N SER A 57 13.49 3.39 -0.34
CA SER A 57 12.52 3.48 0.74
C SER A 57 12.18 2.12 1.29
N ILE A 58 12.08 2.03 2.61
CA ILE A 58 11.48 0.91 3.32
C ILE A 58 10.31 1.40 4.16
N VAL A 59 9.30 0.56 4.35
CA VAL A 59 8.23 0.74 5.32
C VAL A 59 8.50 -0.13 6.53
N CYS A 60 8.18 0.36 7.73
CA CYS A 60 8.29 -0.35 8.99
C CYS A 60 7.06 -0.02 9.87
N PRO A 61 6.68 -0.87 10.84
CA PRO A 61 5.70 -0.49 11.85
C PRO A 61 6.20 0.70 12.69
N ALA A 62 5.34 1.64 13.07
CA ALA A 62 5.76 2.84 13.81
C ALA A 62 6.46 2.53 15.15
N TYR A 63 6.06 1.47 15.84
CA TYR A 63 6.66 1.07 17.11
C TYR A 63 8.11 0.60 16.98
N THR A 64 8.59 0.26 15.77
CA THR A 64 9.97 -0.18 15.55
C THR A 64 10.95 0.97 15.29
N ARG A 65 10.49 2.24 15.37
CA ARG A 65 11.29 3.40 14.96
C ARG A 65 12.64 3.51 15.65
N GLU A 66 12.63 3.48 16.98
CA GLU A 66 13.85 3.58 17.76
C GLU A 66 14.75 2.34 17.54
N VAL A 67 14.14 1.16 17.39
CA VAL A 67 14.84 -0.11 17.17
C VAL A 67 15.58 -0.10 15.84
N VAL A 68 14.91 0.25 14.75
CA VAL A 68 15.49 0.30 13.40
C VAL A 68 16.64 1.30 13.35
N MET A 69 16.47 2.50 13.93
CA MET A 69 17.51 3.52 13.91
C MET A 69 18.70 3.17 14.81
N SER A 70 18.45 2.56 15.97
CA SER A 70 19.52 2.08 16.85
C SER A 70 20.33 0.97 16.19
N TRP A 71 19.65 0.05 15.49
CA TRP A 71 20.33 -0.99 14.71
C TRP A 71 21.12 -0.44 13.54
N ALA A 72 20.58 0.56 12.82
CA ALA A 72 21.32 1.24 11.76
C ALA A 72 22.62 1.85 12.29
N ALA A 73 22.54 2.58 13.42
CA ALA A 73 23.70 3.18 14.06
C ALA A 73 24.71 2.12 14.55
N ALA A 74 24.24 1.06 15.22
CA ALA A 74 25.08 -0.03 15.72
C ALA A 74 25.78 -0.81 14.59
N ALA A 75 25.12 -0.95 13.44
CA ALA A 75 25.69 -1.56 12.23
C ALA A 75 26.67 -0.63 11.48
N GLY A 76 26.93 0.58 12.00
CA GLY A 76 27.86 1.54 11.40
C GLY A 76 27.31 2.25 10.15
N LEU A 77 25.98 2.29 9.98
CA LEU A 77 25.35 3.04 8.89
C LEU A 77 25.37 4.55 9.18
N THR A 78 25.43 5.35 8.11
CA THR A 78 25.49 6.81 8.24
C THR A 78 24.15 7.37 8.72
N THR A 79 24.07 7.91 9.93
CA THR A 79 22.85 8.56 10.44
C THR A 79 22.79 10.03 10.01
N TYR A 80 21.57 10.56 9.78
CA TYR A 80 21.37 11.96 9.41
C TYR A 80 20.63 12.74 10.51
N PRO A 81 21.28 13.68 11.22
CA PRO A 81 20.61 14.47 12.26
C PRO A 81 19.42 15.29 11.76
N ASP A 82 19.51 15.78 10.51
CA ASP A 82 18.48 16.60 9.86
C ASP A 82 17.32 15.77 9.28
N ASP A 83 17.46 14.45 9.25
CA ASP A 83 16.46 13.51 8.73
C ASP A 83 16.47 12.23 9.57
N PRO A 84 15.83 12.23 10.75
CA PRO A 84 15.92 11.14 11.73
C PRO A 84 15.31 9.83 11.25
N ASP A 85 14.53 9.88 10.16
CA ASP A 85 13.93 8.72 9.52
C ASP A 85 14.72 8.24 8.31
N ALA A 86 16.01 8.55 8.26
CA ALA A 86 16.90 8.12 7.19
C ALA A 86 18.28 7.70 7.69
N PHE A 87 18.87 6.76 6.96
CA PHE A 87 20.26 6.34 7.12
C PHE A 87 20.93 6.11 5.76
N GLY A 88 22.26 6.15 5.73
CA GLY A 88 23.07 5.98 4.54
C GLY A 88 23.70 4.59 4.52
N VAL A 89 23.57 3.89 3.39
CA VAL A 89 24.19 2.60 3.14
C VAL A 89 25.32 2.79 2.16
N ALA A 90 26.55 2.49 2.59
CA ALA A 90 27.72 2.49 1.73
C ALA A 90 27.74 1.24 0.84
N THR A 91 28.11 1.42 -0.41
CA THR A 91 28.32 0.35 -1.40
C THR A 91 29.79 -0.05 -1.50
N ALA A 92 30.08 -1.16 -2.15
CA ALA A 92 31.44 -1.64 -2.41
C ALA A 92 32.25 -0.65 -3.26
N ALA A 93 31.57 0.14 -4.10
CA ALA A 93 32.15 1.23 -4.87
C ALA A 93 32.55 2.44 -4.02
N GLY A 94 32.20 2.48 -2.73
CA GLY A 94 32.45 3.60 -1.83
C GLY A 94 31.36 4.66 -1.81
N ASP A 95 30.38 4.58 -2.71
CA ASP A 95 29.23 5.50 -2.73
C ASP A 95 28.25 5.19 -1.60
N THR A 96 27.73 6.24 -0.96
CA THR A 96 26.69 6.11 0.07
C THR A 96 25.34 6.54 -0.46
N TYR A 97 24.35 5.66 -0.37
CA TYR A 97 22.98 5.92 -0.80
C TYR A 97 22.04 6.08 0.39
N LYS A 98 21.14 7.05 0.28
CA LYS A 98 20.14 7.31 1.31
C LYS A 98 19.05 6.24 1.27
N VAL A 99 18.76 5.69 2.44
CA VAL A 99 17.59 4.86 2.72
C VAL A 99 16.66 5.67 3.63
N ARG A 100 15.41 5.83 3.22
CA ARG A 100 14.37 6.45 4.05
C ARG A 100 13.44 5.39 4.61
N VAL A 101 13.09 5.55 5.87
CA VAL A 101 12.20 4.65 6.61
C VAL A 101 10.86 5.33 6.79
N LYS A 102 9.81 4.63 6.37
CA LYS A 102 8.42 5.07 6.46
C LYS A 102 7.73 4.29 7.56
N TYR A 103 7.34 4.99 8.61
CA TYR A 103 6.73 4.39 9.78
C TYR A 103 5.21 4.40 9.68
N LEU A 104 4.62 3.22 9.56
CA LEU A 104 3.19 3.04 9.44
C LEU A 104 2.51 3.08 10.81
N ALA A 105 1.46 3.89 10.91
CA ALA A 105 0.62 3.94 12.09
C ALA A 105 0.03 2.55 12.40
N THR A 106 -0.23 2.32 13.68
CA THR A 106 -0.81 1.05 14.17
C THR A 106 -2.33 1.02 14.09
N ASP A 107 -2.96 2.06 13.52
CA ASP A 107 -4.40 2.09 13.33
C ASP A 107 -4.87 0.99 12.38
N ASP A 108 -6.15 0.63 12.48
CA ASP A 108 -6.70 -0.50 11.75
C ASP A 108 -6.60 -0.35 10.23
N ASN A 109 -6.49 0.86 9.69
CA ASN A 109 -6.48 1.10 8.25
C ASN A 109 -5.07 1.08 7.64
N HIS A 110 -4.01 1.29 8.44
CA HIS A 110 -2.64 1.46 7.94
C HIS A 110 -1.65 0.46 8.54
N ARG A 111 -2.13 -0.67 9.08
CA ARG A 111 -1.30 -1.71 9.67
C ARG A 111 -0.28 -2.30 8.69
N PHE A 112 0.97 -2.36 9.14
CA PHE A 112 2.05 -3.06 8.44
C PHE A 112 1.68 -4.51 8.10
N ASP A 113 0.96 -5.20 8.99
CA ASP A 113 0.53 -6.60 8.81
C ASP A 113 -0.36 -6.84 7.57
N ARG A 114 -0.96 -5.77 7.02
CA ARG A 114 -1.77 -5.85 5.79
C ARG A 114 -0.94 -5.70 4.51
N LEU A 115 0.33 -5.33 4.64
CA LEU A 115 1.22 -5.22 3.50
C LEU A 115 1.76 -6.60 3.13
N GLU A 116 1.38 -7.06 1.96
CA GLU A 116 1.93 -8.29 1.43
C GLU A 116 3.35 -8.07 0.93
N THR A 117 4.25 -8.97 1.32
CA THR A 117 5.65 -8.98 0.94
C THR A 117 6.03 -10.30 0.27
N VAL A 118 7.11 -10.23 -0.50
CA VAL A 118 7.85 -11.39 -0.99
C VAL A 118 9.29 -11.31 -0.51
N CYS A 119 9.87 -12.46 -0.23
CA CYS A 119 11.30 -12.59 0.02
C CYS A 119 12.02 -12.71 -1.32
N MET A 120 12.80 -11.70 -1.69
CA MET A 120 13.61 -11.70 -2.91
C MET A 120 15.07 -11.95 -2.57
N ARG A 121 15.72 -12.86 -3.31
CA ARG A 121 17.17 -13.03 -3.27
C ARG A 121 17.81 -11.96 -4.17
N VAL A 122 18.46 -10.98 -3.55
CA VAL A 122 19.03 -9.84 -4.27
C VAL A 122 20.53 -10.00 -4.54
N GLY A 123 21.23 -10.77 -3.69
CA GLY A 123 22.64 -11.16 -3.83
C GLY A 123 22.85 -12.62 -4.24
N ASP A 124 24.12 -13.05 -4.22
CA ASP A 124 24.54 -14.41 -4.61
C ASP A 124 24.41 -15.44 -3.47
N ASP A 125 24.11 -15.00 -2.26
CA ASP A 125 23.95 -15.83 -1.07
C ASP A 125 22.46 -16.13 -0.76
N ASP A 126 22.21 -16.73 0.40
CA ASP A 126 20.85 -17.00 0.88
C ASP A 126 20.19 -15.79 1.57
N THR A 127 20.77 -14.59 1.49
CA THR A 127 20.17 -13.39 2.08
C THR A 127 18.88 -13.02 1.35
N LEU A 128 17.80 -12.97 2.12
CA LEU A 128 16.48 -12.59 1.64
C LEU A 128 16.17 -11.14 2.03
N THR A 129 15.69 -10.37 1.06
CA THR A 129 15.19 -9.02 1.30
C THR A 129 13.67 -9.02 1.14
N GLN A 130 12.97 -8.49 2.15
CA GLN A 130 11.51 -8.33 2.08
C GLN A 130 11.16 -7.15 1.17
N VAL A 131 10.41 -7.41 0.10
CA VAL A 131 9.96 -6.41 -0.89
C VAL A 131 8.44 -6.49 -1.00
N LEU A 132 7.77 -5.35 -1.14
CA LEU A 132 6.32 -5.36 -1.36
C LEU A 132 5.93 -6.13 -2.63
N THR A 133 4.78 -6.80 -2.59
CA THR A 133 4.21 -7.44 -3.78
C THR A 133 3.82 -6.39 -4.83
N LEU A 134 3.73 -6.80 -6.10
CA LEU A 134 3.29 -5.92 -7.18
C LEU A 134 1.88 -5.34 -6.90
N PRO A 135 0.87 -6.11 -6.43
CA PRO A 135 -0.41 -5.54 -5.99
C PRO A 135 -0.29 -4.48 -4.91
N ALA A 136 0.56 -4.69 -3.90
CA ALA A 136 0.77 -3.72 -2.83
C ALA A 136 1.39 -2.42 -3.36
N LEU A 137 2.31 -2.49 -4.34
CA LEU A 137 2.87 -1.32 -5.01
C LEU A 137 1.81 -0.57 -5.84
N VAL A 138 0.94 -1.30 -6.57
CA VAL A 138 -0.19 -0.69 -7.31
C VAL A 138 -1.11 0.05 -6.34
N ASN A 139 -1.45 -0.57 -5.20
CA ASN A 139 -2.29 0.04 -4.17
C ASN A 139 -1.65 1.32 -3.59
N GLN A 140 -0.34 1.31 -3.34
CA GLN A 140 0.39 2.48 -2.88
C GLN A 140 0.31 3.64 -3.88
N ILE A 141 0.48 3.37 -5.17
CA ILE A 141 0.36 4.40 -6.21
C ILE A 141 -1.08 4.91 -6.29
N ALA A 142 -2.09 4.03 -6.17
CA ALA A 142 -3.49 4.43 -6.19
C ALA A 142 -3.83 5.44 -5.08
N MET A 143 -3.35 5.21 -3.86
CA MET A 143 -3.52 6.15 -2.75
C MET A 143 -2.83 7.50 -3.01
N VAL A 144 -1.64 7.50 -3.62
CA VAL A 144 -0.93 8.73 -3.97
C VAL A 144 -1.63 9.49 -5.11
N TYR A 145 -2.23 8.78 -6.08
CA TYR A 145 -2.82 9.36 -7.28
C TYR A 145 -4.02 10.28 -6.98
N VAL A 146 -4.84 9.90 -5.98
CA VAL A 146 -6.05 10.65 -5.58
C VAL A 146 -5.77 11.78 -4.61
N ASP A 147 -4.65 11.74 -3.92
CA ASP A 147 -4.33 12.72 -2.89
C ASP A 147 -3.72 13.98 -3.53
N GLU A 148 -4.55 15.01 -3.64
CA GLU A 148 -4.21 16.30 -4.27
C GLU A 148 -3.07 17.06 -3.58
N ARG A 149 -2.70 16.67 -2.36
CA ARG A 149 -1.55 17.24 -1.65
C ARG A 149 -0.23 16.86 -2.34
N TRP A 150 -0.23 15.84 -3.19
CA TRP A 150 0.94 15.38 -3.92
C TRP A 150 0.98 15.99 -5.33
N ALA A 151 1.91 16.92 -5.52
CA ALA A 151 2.21 17.50 -6.84
C ALA A 151 3.00 16.54 -7.74
N MET A 152 2.68 15.23 -7.70
CA MET A 152 3.22 14.29 -8.68
C MET A 152 2.43 14.39 -9.97
N ASP A 153 3.16 14.24 -11.07
CA ASP A 153 2.55 14.12 -12.37
C ASP A 153 1.74 12.82 -12.44
N ARG A 154 0.43 12.95 -12.64
CA ARG A 154 -0.49 11.82 -12.74
C ARG A 154 -0.13 10.90 -13.91
N ASP A 155 0.47 11.44 -14.98
CA ASP A 155 0.93 10.65 -16.12
C ASP A 155 2.11 9.76 -15.74
N VAL A 156 3.01 10.23 -14.86
CA VAL A 156 4.12 9.42 -14.34
C VAL A 156 3.59 8.28 -13.48
N LEU A 157 2.65 8.57 -12.58
CA LEU A 157 2.01 7.55 -11.74
C LEU A 157 1.25 6.52 -12.59
N ALA A 158 0.55 6.97 -13.63
CA ALA A 158 -0.13 6.08 -14.57
C ALA A 158 0.83 5.21 -15.36
N GLY A 159 1.98 5.74 -15.75
CA GLY A 159 3.06 4.97 -16.37
C GLY A 159 3.61 3.89 -15.44
N ASP A 160 3.82 4.20 -14.15
CA ASP A 160 4.24 3.24 -13.14
C ASP A 160 3.20 2.12 -12.94
N VAL A 161 1.91 2.49 -12.83
CA VAL A 161 0.80 1.53 -12.73
C VAL A 161 0.76 0.63 -13.96
N ALA A 162 0.82 1.21 -15.17
CA ALA A 162 0.81 0.42 -16.39
C ALA A 162 1.98 -0.58 -16.46
N TRP A 163 3.16 -0.18 -16.00
CA TRP A 163 4.31 -1.08 -15.92
C TRP A 163 4.07 -2.22 -14.92
N LEU A 164 3.60 -1.90 -13.70
CA LEU A 164 3.30 -2.90 -12.67
C LEU A 164 2.25 -3.90 -13.15
N LEU A 165 1.16 -3.44 -13.79
CA LEU A 165 0.10 -4.30 -14.31
C LEU A 165 0.63 -5.28 -15.36
N ARG A 166 1.46 -4.82 -16.30
CA ARG A 166 2.12 -5.71 -17.27
C ARG A 166 3.00 -6.73 -16.58
N ARG A 167 3.75 -6.29 -15.55
CA ARG A 167 4.63 -7.17 -14.79
C ARG A 167 3.85 -8.26 -14.04
N ILE A 168 2.68 -7.92 -13.50
CA ILE A 168 1.75 -8.88 -12.88
C ILE A 168 1.29 -9.91 -13.92
N CYS A 169 0.89 -9.46 -15.12
CA CYS A 169 0.47 -10.36 -16.19
C CYS A 169 1.60 -11.28 -16.66
N GLU A 170 2.84 -10.79 -16.73
CA GLU A 170 4.03 -11.58 -17.10
C GLU A 170 4.41 -12.62 -16.04
N ASP A 171 4.31 -12.25 -14.74
CA ASP A 171 4.67 -13.13 -13.63
C ASP A 171 3.70 -14.31 -13.51
N GLY A 172 2.39 -14.05 -13.65
CA GLY A 172 1.35 -15.08 -13.70
C GLY A 172 1.14 -15.88 -12.40
N THR A 173 1.88 -15.60 -11.33
CA THR A 173 1.69 -16.29 -10.05
C THR A 173 0.47 -15.74 -9.31
N GLY A 174 -0.22 -16.60 -8.56
CA GLY A 174 -1.40 -16.20 -7.78
C GLY A 174 -1.09 -15.12 -6.74
N LEU A 175 0.14 -15.08 -6.20
CA LEU A 175 0.56 -14.11 -5.22
C LEU A 175 0.67 -12.68 -5.79
N GLN A 176 1.02 -12.56 -7.08
CA GLN A 176 1.16 -11.26 -7.73
C GLN A 176 -0.13 -10.79 -8.41
N ARG A 177 -1.17 -11.62 -8.43
CA ARG A 177 -2.46 -11.28 -9.06
C ARG A 177 -3.20 -10.18 -8.28
N LEU A 178 -3.88 -9.29 -8.99
CA LEU A 178 -4.71 -8.25 -8.38
C LEU A 178 -6.01 -8.82 -7.82
N GLU A 179 -6.00 -9.20 -6.54
CA GLU A 179 -7.20 -9.56 -5.79
C GLU A 179 -7.80 -8.33 -5.09
N GLY A 180 -9.11 -8.13 -5.18
CA GLY A 180 -9.77 -6.93 -4.67
C GLY A 180 -9.58 -6.65 -3.17
N ALA A 181 -9.29 -7.66 -2.36
CA ALA A 181 -8.97 -7.48 -0.94
C ALA A 181 -7.58 -6.83 -0.70
N ARG A 182 -6.65 -6.98 -1.65
CA ARG A 182 -5.25 -6.54 -1.54
C ARG A 182 -5.01 -5.12 -2.07
N ILE A 183 -6.00 -4.58 -2.80
CA ILE A 183 -5.91 -3.28 -3.46
C ILE A 183 -7.08 -2.34 -3.13
N PRO A 184 -7.34 -2.04 -1.84
CA PRO A 184 -8.46 -1.18 -1.44
C PRO A 184 -8.42 0.21 -2.09
N GLY A 185 -7.24 0.82 -2.26
CA GLY A 185 -7.07 2.12 -2.90
C GLY A 185 -7.42 2.10 -4.39
N VAL A 186 -7.26 0.96 -5.08
CA VAL A 186 -7.71 0.81 -6.49
C VAL A 186 -9.23 0.74 -6.57
N ARG A 187 -9.88 0.15 -5.55
CA ARG A 187 -11.34 0.00 -5.50
C ARG A 187 -12.05 1.30 -5.13
N GLU A 188 -11.34 2.28 -4.59
CA GLU A 188 -11.94 3.56 -4.26
C GLU A 188 -12.46 4.25 -5.54
N PRO A 189 -13.73 4.68 -5.57
CA PRO A 189 -14.30 5.36 -6.73
C PRO A 189 -13.51 6.59 -7.16
N ALA A 190 -12.93 7.31 -6.18
CA ALA A 190 -12.08 8.48 -6.43
C ALA A 190 -10.87 8.14 -7.31
N PHE A 191 -10.21 7.00 -7.04
CA PHE A 191 -9.12 6.53 -7.88
C PHE A 191 -9.65 5.96 -9.19
N TRP A 192 -10.55 4.97 -9.10
CA TRP A 192 -10.96 4.19 -10.25
C TRP A 192 -11.53 5.07 -11.36
N LEU A 193 -12.48 5.96 -11.02
CA LEU A 193 -13.13 6.83 -12.02
C LEU A 193 -12.15 7.86 -12.59
N ALA A 194 -11.32 8.49 -11.76
CA ALA A 194 -10.35 9.47 -12.23
C ALA A 194 -9.32 8.82 -13.15
N PHE A 195 -8.77 7.67 -12.74
CA PHE A 195 -7.75 6.94 -13.47
C PHE A 195 -8.29 6.37 -14.77
N SER A 196 -9.44 5.69 -14.75
CA SER A 196 -10.01 5.06 -15.96
C SER A 196 -10.46 6.09 -16.99
N THR A 197 -10.90 7.27 -16.55
CA THR A 197 -11.28 8.38 -17.43
C THR A 197 -10.06 9.00 -18.10
N ALA A 198 -8.97 9.20 -17.35
CA ALA A 198 -7.73 9.79 -17.87
C ALA A 198 -6.90 8.80 -18.70
N HIS A 199 -6.92 7.51 -18.36
CA HIS A 199 -6.07 6.47 -18.95
C HIS A 199 -6.88 5.23 -19.38
N PRO A 200 -7.82 5.37 -20.35
CA PRO A 200 -8.78 4.32 -20.70
C PRO A 200 -8.12 3.04 -21.22
N VAL A 201 -6.99 3.15 -21.92
CA VAL A 201 -6.24 1.98 -22.42
C VAL A 201 -5.65 1.15 -21.27
N THR A 202 -5.16 1.82 -20.22
CA THR A 202 -4.56 1.15 -19.05
C THR A 202 -5.62 0.44 -18.20
N ALA A 203 -6.88 0.89 -18.24
CA ALA A 203 -7.98 0.25 -17.50
C ALA A 203 -8.16 -1.22 -17.89
N GLY A 204 -7.94 -1.59 -19.16
CA GLY A 204 -7.97 -2.99 -19.62
C GLY A 204 -6.97 -3.88 -18.87
N LEU A 205 -5.76 -3.36 -18.62
CA LEU A 205 -4.69 -4.11 -17.95
C LEU A 205 -5.02 -4.49 -16.51
N PHE A 206 -5.90 -3.74 -15.83
CA PHE A 206 -6.36 -4.14 -14.50
C PHE A 206 -7.09 -5.47 -14.57
N TYR A 207 -7.98 -5.65 -15.55
CA TYR A 207 -8.71 -6.89 -15.74
C TYR A 207 -7.78 -8.04 -16.14
N ASP A 208 -6.80 -7.79 -17.01
CA ASP A 208 -5.82 -8.80 -17.39
C ASP A 208 -4.97 -9.23 -16.18
N ALA A 209 -4.59 -8.28 -15.32
CA ALA A 209 -3.86 -8.51 -14.08
C ALA A 209 -4.72 -9.18 -12.98
N GLY A 210 -5.99 -9.48 -13.26
CA GLY A 210 -6.89 -10.22 -12.37
C GLY A 210 -7.87 -9.38 -11.56
N PHE A 211 -7.84 -8.05 -11.69
CA PHE A 211 -8.80 -7.20 -11.00
C PHE A 211 -10.21 -7.48 -11.51
N ARG A 212 -11.10 -7.78 -10.58
CA ARG A 212 -12.54 -7.90 -10.84
C ARG A 212 -13.21 -6.91 -9.88
N PRO A 213 -13.76 -5.79 -10.38
CA PRO A 213 -14.63 -4.97 -9.55
C PRO A 213 -15.71 -5.88 -8.99
N CYS A 214 -15.90 -5.92 -7.67
CA CYS A 214 -17.08 -6.59 -7.12
C CYS A 214 -18.30 -5.82 -7.62
N LEU A 215 -18.88 -6.32 -8.72
CA LEU A 215 -20.26 -6.05 -9.11
C LEU A 215 -21.14 -6.95 -8.24
N GLU A 216 -21.09 -6.77 -6.93
CA GLU A 216 -22.17 -7.27 -6.08
C GLU A 216 -23.31 -6.27 -6.29
N PRO A 217 -24.42 -6.62 -6.99
CA PRO A 217 -25.65 -5.89 -6.76
C PRO A 217 -25.96 -6.07 -5.28
N CYS A 218 -26.18 -4.97 -4.57
CA CYS A 218 -26.77 -5.01 -3.25
C CYS A 218 -28.17 -5.61 -3.38
N VAL A 219 -28.30 -6.94 -3.44
CA VAL A 219 -29.57 -7.61 -3.22
C VAL A 219 -29.80 -7.47 -1.72
N SER A 220 -30.34 -6.31 -1.36
CA SER A 220 -31.01 -6.13 -0.09
C SER A 220 -32.21 -7.08 -0.15
N GLY A 221 -32.01 -8.30 0.36
CA GLY A 221 -33.08 -9.22 0.59
C GLY A 221 -33.97 -8.63 1.67
N ASP A 222 -35.11 -8.09 1.26
CA ASP A 222 -36.32 -8.06 2.07
C ASP A 222 -37.51 -7.81 1.15
N GLY A 223 -38.41 -8.79 1.07
CA GLY A 223 -39.57 -8.75 0.19
C GLY A 223 -40.16 -10.13 -0.05
N ASP A 224 -40.76 -10.68 1.01
CA ASP A 224 -41.79 -11.73 0.96
C ASP A 224 -42.71 -11.59 -0.26
N VAL A 225 -42.85 -12.67 -1.04
CA VAL A 225 -44.11 -12.97 -1.72
C VAL A 225 -44.36 -14.48 -1.62
N ASP A 226 -45.49 -14.79 -1.00
CA ASP A 226 -46.08 -16.09 -0.72
C ASP A 226 -46.30 -17.01 -1.94
N MET A 227 -46.25 -18.31 -1.62
CA MET A 227 -46.93 -19.47 -2.20
C MET A 227 -47.36 -19.49 -3.67
N ILE A 228 -46.91 -20.54 -4.39
CA ILE A 228 -47.83 -21.51 -5.01
C ILE A 228 -47.27 -22.94 -4.82
N GLN A 229 -48.06 -23.80 -4.18
CA GLN A 229 -47.92 -25.26 -4.16
C GLN A 229 -48.13 -25.83 -5.57
N GLU A 230 -47.24 -26.72 -6.03
CA GLU A 230 -47.73 -27.86 -6.81
C GLU A 230 -46.84 -29.09 -6.60
N SER A 231 -47.52 -30.14 -6.14
CA SER A 231 -47.06 -31.46 -5.77
C SER A 231 -46.40 -32.21 -6.92
N ARG A 232 -45.34 -32.98 -6.61
CA ARG A 232 -45.16 -34.38 -7.08
C ARG A 232 -43.90 -35.02 -6.48
N GLU A 233 -44.12 -35.88 -5.48
CA GLU A 233 -43.30 -37.08 -5.30
C GLU A 233 -43.58 -38.07 -6.45
N PRO A 234 -42.70 -39.05 -6.67
CA PRO A 234 -42.94 -40.31 -5.98
C PRO A 234 -41.71 -40.87 -5.24
N GLN A 235 -41.99 -41.40 -4.07
CA GLN A 235 -41.15 -42.34 -3.31
C GLN A 235 -40.82 -43.60 -4.13
N VAL A 236 -39.61 -44.14 -3.94
CA VAL A 236 -39.42 -45.59 -3.77
C VAL A 236 -38.37 -45.82 -2.68
N GLU A 237 -38.85 -46.40 -1.58
CA GLU A 237 -38.15 -47.03 -0.47
C GLU A 237 -37.25 -48.19 -0.96
N THR A 238 -36.16 -48.63 -0.33
CA THR A 238 -36.15 -49.34 0.96
C THR A 238 -34.73 -49.83 1.28
N SER A 239 -34.37 -49.77 2.58
CA SER A 239 -33.69 -50.82 3.40
C SER A 239 -32.25 -51.25 3.04
N ALA A 240 -31.29 -51.48 3.95
CA ALA A 240 -31.35 -51.90 5.35
C ALA A 240 -30.00 -51.70 6.08
N SER A 241 -30.05 -51.13 7.30
CA SER A 241 -29.58 -51.71 8.57
C SER A 241 -28.27 -52.52 8.65
N ARG A 242 -27.37 -52.11 9.55
CA ARG A 242 -27.16 -52.83 10.84
C ARG A 242 -26.29 -52.07 11.86
N HIS A 243 -26.83 -52.05 13.08
CA HIS A 243 -26.24 -51.74 14.38
C HIS A 243 -24.96 -52.54 14.71
N VAL A 244 -24.04 -51.91 15.46
CA VAL A 244 -23.50 -52.48 16.72
C VAL A 244 -23.35 -51.35 17.76
N HIS A 245 -23.57 -51.71 19.02
CA HIS A 245 -23.86 -50.91 20.20
C HIS A 245 -22.84 -51.24 21.30
N LEU A 246 -22.53 -50.26 22.17
CA LEU A 246 -21.94 -50.34 23.53
C LEU A 246 -20.44 -50.76 23.69
N ASP A 247 -19.65 -50.28 24.66
CA ASP A 247 -19.98 -49.74 25.98
C ASP A 247 -18.84 -48.89 26.62
N LYS A 248 -19.20 -48.28 27.75
CA LYS A 248 -18.60 -47.27 28.68
C LYS A 248 -17.22 -47.50 29.32
N GLN A 249 -16.62 -46.39 29.79
CA GLN A 249 -16.18 -46.06 31.18
C GLN A 249 -15.46 -44.69 31.15
N GLN A 250 -15.92 -43.56 31.70
CA GLN A 250 -16.26 -43.14 33.08
C GLN A 250 -15.06 -42.99 34.02
N GLN A 251 -14.61 -41.74 34.25
CA GLN A 251 -14.17 -41.19 35.55
C GLN A 251 -13.94 -39.67 35.47
N ASP A 252 -14.56 -38.97 36.42
CA ASP A 252 -14.42 -37.58 36.90
C ASP A 252 -14.12 -37.71 38.42
N PRO A 253 -13.86 -36.65 39.24
CA PRO A 253 -13.55 -35.23 38.98
C PRO A 253 -12.40 -34.69 39.91
N GLU A 254 -12.03 -33.41 39.83
CA GLU A 254 -11.70 -32.46 40.96
C GLU A 254 -11.47 -31.06 40.32
N ASP A 255 -12.38 -30.09 40.42
CA ASP A 255 -12.61 -29.07 41.47
C ASP A 255 -11.69 -27.82 41.41
N VAL A 256 -12.26 -26.68 41.84
CA VAL A 256 -11.61 -25.38 42.20
C VAL A 256 -11.73 -24.20 41.19
N SER A 257 -12.75 -23.38 41.49
CA SER A 257 -12.76 -21.90 41.61
C SER A 257 -13.04 -20.97 40.42
N THR A 258 -14.26 -20.42 40.43
CA THR A 258 -14.65 -19.09 39.90
C THR A 258 -14.01 -17.92 40.68
N PRO A 259 -13.93 -16.71 40.08
CA PRO A 259 -14.86 -15.68 40.57
C PRO A 259 -15.46 -14.73 39.49
N ARG A 260 -16.78 -14.54 39.63
CA ARG A 260 -17.56 -13.28 39.63
C ARG A 260 -17.30 -12.20 38.57
N THR A 261 -18.30 -12.08 37.69
CA THR A 261 -18.74 -10.85 37.01
C THR A 261 -19.40 -9.86 37.97
N PRO A 262 -19.38 -8.55 37.63
CA PRO A 262 -20.46 -7.64 37.98
C PRO A 262 -21.20 -7.10 36.76
N ARG A 263 -22.54 -7.18 36.84
CA ARG A 263 -23.52 -6.46 36.01
C ARG A 263 -23.59 -4.97 36.41
N ARG A 264 -23.68 -4.07 35.42
CA ARG A 264 -24.45 -2.79 35.42
C ARG A 264 -24.54 -2.30 33.96
N ARG A 265 -25.70 -2.29 33.29
CA ARG A 265 -26.89 -1.40 33.30
C ARG A 265 -26.61 0.08 32.94
N GLY A 266 -27.34 0.55 31.92
CA GLY A 266 -27.51 1.94 31.44
C GLY A 266 -26.70 2.17 30.16
N ARG A 267 -27.22 2.06 28.93
CA ARG A 267 -28.27 2.85 28.27
C ARG A 267 -28.16 4.33 28.62
N ASP A 268 -27.38 5.05 27.82
CA ASP A 268 -27.69 6.40 27.38
C ASP A 268 -27.31 6.54 25.90
N SER A 269 -28.36 6.65 25.11
CA SER A 269 -28.37 7.09 23.72
C SER A 269 -28.04 8.57 23.66
N VAL A 270 -26.97 8.94 22.98
CA VAL A 270 -26.75 10.32 22.51
C VAL A 270 -26.60 10.28 21.01
N SER A 271 -27.68 10.62 20.33
CA SER A 271 -27.73 11.00 18.93
C SER A 271 -26.90 12.25 18.71
N TRP A 272 -25.84 12.16 17.90
CA TRP A 272 -25.25 13.33 17.24
C TRP A 272 -25.60 13.29 15.76
N LEU A 273 -26.79 13.79 15.44
CA LEU A 273 -27.11 14.32 14.11
C LEU A 273 -26.61 15.77 14.07
N GLY A 274 -25.36 15.95 13.66
CA GLY A 274 -24.83 17.25 13.24
C GLY A 274 -24.91 17.32 11.72
N GLY A 275 -25.97 17.93 11.18
CA GLY A 275 -26.12 18.16 9.75
C GLY A 275 -25.06 19.14 9.24
N TRP A 276 -24.28 18.73 8.24
CA TRP A 276 -23.45 19.64 7.46
C TRP A 276 -24.22 20.05 6.21
N SER A 277 -24.78 21.25 6.26
CA SER A 277 -25.32 21.98 5.12
C SER A 277 -24.17 22.24 4.12
N LEU A 278 -24.23 21.60 2.95
CA LEU A 278 -23.43 21.98 1.78
C LEU A 278 -23.82 23.40 1.35
N GLN A 279 -23.02 24.38 1.77
CA GLN A 279 -23.03 25.69 1.13
C GLN A 279 -22.02 25.64 -0.02
N GLU A 280 -22.52 25.51 -1.23
CA GLU A 280 -21.70 25.59 -2.45
C GLU A 280 -20.95 26.94 -2.50
N PRO A 281 -19.64 26.96 -2.80
CA PRO A 281 -18.95 28.21 -3.06
C PRO A 281 -19.48 28.80 -4.37
N ARG A 282 -20.14 29.96 -4.26
CA ARG A 282 -20.60 30.74 -5.42
C ARG A 282 -19.40 31.29 -6.19
N LEU A 283 -19.05 30.63 -7.28
CA LEU A 283 -18.11 31.15 -8.29
C LEU A 283 -18.51 32.55 -8.74
N THR A 284 -17.53 33.46 -8.74
CA THR A 284 -17.70 34.85 -9.15
C THR A 284 -17.97 34.97 -10.65
N ARG A 285 -18.57 36.08 -11.07
CA ARG A 285 -18.92 36.35 -12.48
C ARG A 285 -17.70 36.39 -13.40
N ALA A 286 -16.50 36.64 -12.85
CA ALA A 286 -15.24 36.61 -13.58
C ALA A 286 -14.75 35.19 -13.86
N GLU A 287 -14.88 34.28 -12.88
CA GLU A 287 -14.50 32.86 -13.03
C GLU A 287 -15.42 32.12 -14.00
N ARG A 288 -16.72 32.44 -13.98
CA ARG A 288 -17.68 31.93 -14.98
C ARG A 288 -17.37 32.42 -16.41
N ARG A 289 -16.76 33.60 -16.56
CA ARG A 289 -16.32 34.11 -17.86
C ARG A 289 -15.04 33.45 -18.37
N ALA A 290 -14.09 33.14 -17.48
CA ALA A 290 -12.84 32.49 -17.86
C ALA A 290 -13.05 31.06 -18.40
N ILE A 291 -14.03 30.33 -17.86
CA ILE A 291 -14.38 28.97 -18.33
C ILE A 291 -15.14 29.00 -19.67
N ALA A 292 -15.93 30.05 -19.93
CA ALA A 292 -16.76 30.15 -21.13
C ALA A 292 -15.98 30.54 -22.41
N THR A 293 -14.85 31.23 -22.28
CA THR A 293 -14.00 31.62 -23.43
C THR A 293 -12.77 30.72 -23.52
N GLY A 294 -12.99 29.48 -23.97
CA GLY A 294 -11.90 28.61 -24.42
C GLY A 294 -11.15 29.25 -25.59
N ARG A 295 -10.01 29.92 -25.32
CA ARG A 295 -8.97 30.20 -26.32
C ARG A 295 -7.65 30.63 -25.68
N ALA A 296 -6.72 29.67 -25.72
CA ALA A 296 -5.30 29.80 -26.02
C ALA A 296 -4.53 31.05 -25.56
N ARG A 297 -3.54 30.84 -24.69
CA ARG A 297 -2.22 31.46 -24.86
C ARG A 297 -1.15 30.39 -24.75
N LEU A 298 -0.69 29.98 -25.93
CA LEU A 298 0.43 29.11 -26.19
C LEU A 298 1.55 30.02 -26.69
N THR A 299 2.22 30.70 -25.77
CA THR A 299 3.51 31.35 -25.97
C THR A 299 4.09 31.66 -24.60
N ASP A 300 5.35 31.27 -24.44
CA ASP A 300 6.27 31.65 -23.36
C ASP A 300 6.46 30.65 -22.21
N MET A 301 7.07 29.50 -22.53
CA MET A 301 7.88 28.72 -21.58
C MET A 301 9.10 28.13 -22.29
N ARG A 302 9.99 29.00 -22.77
CA ARG A 302 11.41 28.67 -22.90
C ARG A 302 12.08 29.33 -21.70
N VAL A 303 12.35 28.53 -20.66
CA VAL A 303 13.29 28.72 -19.53
C VAL A 303 12.72 28.02 -18.28
N ARG A 304 13.25 26.82 -18.02
CA ARG A 304 13.50 26.14 -16.71
C ARG A 304 13.55 24.63 -16.95
N LYS A 305 14.56 24.19 -17.70
CA LYS A 305 14.98 22.79 -17.83
C LYS A 305 15.84 22.44 -16.61
N ASP A 306 15.21 22.40 -15.44
CA ASP A 306 15.75 21.86 -14.18
C ASP A 306 14.62 21.63 -13.15
N ARG A 307 13.39 21.36 -13.62
CA ARG A 307 12.37 20.81 -12.74
C ARG A 307 12.73 19.34 -12.49
N ARG A 308 13.30 19.07 -11.31
CA ARG A 308 13.38 17.72 -10.75
C ARG A 308 11.98 17.11 -10.84
N GLU A 309 11.81 16.11 -11.70
CA GLU A 309 10.57 15.33 -11.72
C GLU A 309 10.41 14.67 -10.35
N PRO A 310 9.28 14.90 -9.66
CA PRO A 310 9.03 14.27 -8.37
C PRO A 310 8.98 12.76 -8.57
N SER A 311 9.73 12.00 -7.77
CA SER A 311 9.74 10.55 -7.85
C SER A 311 8.60 9.93 -7.03
N LEU A 312 8.15 8.72 -7.38
CA LEU A 312 7.19 7.98 -6.56
C LEU A 312 7.68 7.83 -5.12
N THR A 313 8.99 7.68 -4.95
CA THR A 313 9.64 7.65 -3.66
C THR A 313 9.35 8.91 -2.83
N ASP A 314 9.44 10.11 -3.45
CA ASP A 314 9.17 11.40 -2.79
C ASP A 314 7.69 11.60 -2.45
N ALA A 315 6.76 11.06 -3.26
CA ALA A 315 5.34 11.16 -2.94
C ALA A 315 4.93 10.23 -1.81
N LEU A 316 5.46 9.00 -1.82
CA LEU A 316 5.26 8.07 -0.71
C LEU A 316 5.83 8.62 0.60
N ASP A 317 6.98 9.32 0.57
CA ASP A 317 7.55 9.93 1.78
C ASP A 317 6.53 10.82 2.47
N LYS A 318 5.84 11.65 1.69
CA LYS A 318 4.90 12.61 2.23
C LYS A 318 3.56 11.98 2.58
N LEU A 319 3.11 10.94 1.86
CA LEU A 319 1.92 10.16 2.22
C LEU A 319 2.06 9.60 3.64
N PHE A 320 3.19 8.95 3.95
CA PHE A 320 3.39 8.36 5.27
C PHE A 320 3.73 9.38 6.36
N LEU A 321 4.36 10.52 6.03
CA LEU A 321 4.55 11.61 6.99
C LEU A 321 3.23 12.35 7.33
N GLY A 322 2.27 12.38 6.39
CA GLY A 322 0.95 12.98 6.61
C GLY A 322 0.06 12.20 7.58
N PHE A 323 0.32 10.90 7.78
CA PHE A 323 -0.40 10.04 8.74
C PHE A 323 0.15 10.13 10.18
N GLN A 324 1.23 10.88 10.41
CA GLN A 324 1.83 11.05 11.74
C GLN A 324 1.41 12.33 12.48
N ARG A 325 0.47 13.11 11.94
CA ARG A 325 -0.04 14.36 12.54
C ARG A 325 -1.48 14.26 12.98
#